data_AF-A0A6B2UG29-F1
#
_entry.id   AF-A0A6B2UG29-F1
#
_cell.length_a   1.000
_cell.length_b   1.000
_cell.length_c   1.000
_cell.angle_alpha   90.00
_cell.angle_beta   90.00
_cell.angle_gamma   90.00
#
_symmetry.space_group_name_H-M   'P 1'
#
loop_
_entity.id
_entity.type
_entity.pdbx_description
1 polymer ?
#
loop_
_entity_poly.entity_id
_entity_poly.type
_entity_poly.pdbx_seq_one_letter_code
_entity_poly.pdbx_strand_id
1 'polypeptide(L)'
;APLRAAAARCAEAVAHSVRETAARGKRPAGSRAGLLHGASGAALLLVRRYEETGDTTTLDLAATALRLDLAHCRPGEDDSLLVVEGRRTMPYLGGGSAGLAMVLDDYLVHRPGDPLAAHRAPLRRAATSRFYIQPGLFRGVAGLLLHLARTPAGDPLERRRVVDRHRALLTLQALPHADGLAFPGEQLLRLSMDLATGTAGCLLALGSAYGPEPARFTLPYLPPPRPTDGPRPGAGATTR
;
A
#
# COMPACT_ATOMS: atom_id res chain seq x y z
N ALA A 1 7.35 19.03 -21.39
CA ALA A 1 8.72 19.30 -20.91
C ALA A 1 8.80 19.68 -19.41
N PRO A 2 8.04 20.67 -18.87
CA PRO A 2 8.26 21.15 -17.50
C PRO A 2 7.86 20.15 -16.41
N LEU A 3 6.75 19.42 -16.59
CA LEU A 3 6.26 18.44 -15.61
C LEU A 3 7.22 17.24 -15.44
N ARG A 4 7.85 16.76 -16.53
CA ARG A 4 8.85 15.68 -16.44
C ARG A 4 10.11 16.13 -15.68
N ALA A 5 10.57 17.36 -15.91
CA ALA A 5 11.70 17.92 -15.17
C ALA A 5 11.35 18.12 -13.68
N ALA A 6 10.14 18.57 -13.36
CA ALA A 6 9.67 18.68 -11.99
C ALA A 6 9.60 17.31 -11.30
N ALA A 7 9.06 16.29 -11.97
CA ALA A 7 9.02 14.92 -11.45
C ALA A 7 10.42 14.35 -11.17
N ALA A 8 11.40 14.60 -12.05
CA ALA A 8 12.78 14.19 -11.84
C ALA A 8 13.38 14.83 -10.57
N ARG A 9 13.19 16.14 -10.38
CA ARG A 9 13.65 16.83 -9.15
C ARG A 9 12.98 16.30 -7.89
N CYS A 10 11.68 15.98 -7.95
CA CYS A 10 10.97 15.36 -6.82
C CYS A 10 11.55 13.98 -6.50
N ALA A 11 11.83 13.15 -7.50
CA ALA A 11 12.45 11.85 -7.30
C ALA A 11 13.86 11.95 -6.69
N GLU A 12 14.67 12.91 -7.15
CA GLU A 12 15.99 13.19 -6.58
C GLU A 12 15.92 13.66 -5.12
N ALA A 13 14.98 14.55 -4.79
CA ALA A 13 14.75 15.02 -3.42
C ALA A 13 14.32 13.88 -2.48
N VAL A 14 13.42 13.01 -2.94
CA VAL A 14 13.01 11.81 -2.20
C VAL A 14 14.19 10.85 -2.02
N ALA A 15 14.97 10.61 -3.08
CA ALA A 15 16.14 9.75 -3.01
C ALA A 15 17.18 10.28 -2.00
N HIS A 16 17.45 11.58 -2.02
CA HIS A 16 18.31 12.22 -1.04
C HIS A 16 17.77 12.06 0.39
N SER A 17 16.48 12.30 0.62
CA SER A 17 15.84 12.12 1.93
C SER A 17 15.92 10.69 2.47
N VAL A 18 15.77 9.67 1.62
CA VAL A 18 15.93 8.27 2.01
C VAL A 18 17.38 7.98 2.42
N ARG A 19 18.37 8.46 1.65
CA ARG A 19 19.80 8.28 1.97
C ARG A 19 20.16 8.94 3.31
N GLU A 20 19.71 10.17 3.52
CA GLU A 20 19.92 10.91 4.77
C GLU A 20 19.31 10.18 5.97
N THR A 21 18.08 9.65 5.80
CA THR A 21 17.40 8.91 6.87
C THR A 21 18.10 7.60 7.19
N ALA A 22 18.55 6.87 6.16
CA ALA A 22 19.33 5.64 6.33
C ALA A 22 20.69 5.90 7.00
N ALA A 23 21.39 6.97 6.62
CA ALA A 23 22.69 7.34 7.16
C ALA A 23 22.65 7.70 8.65
N ARG A 24 21.53 8.26 9.14
CA ARG A 24 21.36 8.56 10.57
C ARG A 24 21.40 7.33 11.46
N GLY A 25 21.13 6.13 10.93
CA GLY A 25 21.15 4.85 11.66
C GLY A 25 20.12 4.72 12.80
N LYS A 26 19.44 5.81 13.17
CA LYS A 26 18.39 5.86 14.17
C LYS A 26 17.17 6.56 13.61
N ARG A 27 16.03 5.98 13.92
CA ARG A 27 14.72 6.50 13.54
C ARG A 27 14.43 7.84 14.24
N PRO A 28 14.08 8.92 13.52
CA PRO A 28 13.66 10.18 14.13
C PRO A 28 12.45 9.99 15.06
N ALA A 29 12.45 10.70 16.19
CA ALA A 29 11.29 10.74 17.07
C ALA A 29 10.05 11.24 16.30
N GLY A 30 8.92 10.53 16.45
CA GLY A 30 7.67 10.89 15.77
C GLY A 30 7.60 10.54 14.28
N SER A 31 8.62 9.89 13.72
CA SER A 31 8.53 9.37 12.35
C SER A 31 7.42 8.32 12.23
N ARG A 32 6.75 8.33 11.08
CA ARG A 32 5.61 7.45 10.75
C ARG A 32 6.03 6.50 9.65
N ALA A 33 5.37 5.33 9.59
CA ALA A 33 5.56 4.36 8.53
C ALA A 33 4.34 4.35 7.59
N GLY A 34 4.44 3.59 6.50
CA GLY A 34 3.34 3.32 5.59
C GLY A 34 3.30 4.24 4.37
N LEU A 35 2.27 4.06 3.57
CA LEU A 35 2.17 4.61 2.21
C LEU A 35 2.12 6.14 2.15
N LEU A 36 1.38 6.79 3.05
CA LEU A 36 1.12 8.24 2.97
C LEU A 36 2.14 9.11 3.71
N HIS A 37 2.82 8.54 4.71
CA HIS A 37 3.62 9.31 5.65
C HIS A 37 4.98 8.69 5.96
N GLY A 38 5.26 7.49 5.44
CA GLY A 38 6.47 6.74 5.70
C GLY A 38 7.33 6.51 4.46
N ALA A 39 8.40 5.76 4.66
CA ALA A 39 9.35 5.44 3.61
C ALA A 39 8.75 4.48 2.55
N SER A 40 7.65 3.78 2.83
CA SER A 40 6.94 2.99 1.82
C SER A 40 6.41 3.86 0.66
N GLY A 41 5.95 5.08 0.93
CA GLY A 41 5.57 6.02 -0.14
C GLY A 41 6.75 6.44 -1.01
N ALA A 42 7.90 6.67 -0.38
CA ALA A 42 9.16 6.94 -1.09
C ALA A 42 9.62 5.71 -1.91
N ALA A 43 9.52 4.51 -1.34
CA ALA A 43 9.84 3.26 -2.02
C ALA A 43 8.96 3.07 -3.26
N LEU A 44 7.66 3.38 -3.18
CA LEU A 44 6.75 3.30 -4.32
C LEU A 44 7.21 4.22 -5.46
N LEU A 45 7.53 5.48 -5.15
CA LEU A 45 8.04 6.42 -6.15
C LEU A 45 9.31 5.87 -6.82
N LEU A 46 10.24 5.34 -6.02
CA LEU A 46 11.50 4.78 -6.51
C LEU A 46 11.28 3.53 -7.38
N VAL A 47 10.36 2.63 -7.00
CA VAL A 47 9.98 1.47 -7.85
C VAL A 47 9.43 1.94 -9.20
N ARG A 48 8.50 2.91 -9.22
CA ARG A 48 7.96 3.45 -10.48
C ARG A 48 9.02 4.17 -11.28
N ARG A 49 9.94 4.87 -10.63
CA ARG A 49 11.06 5.52 -11.31
C ARG A 49 11.99 4.51 -11.97
N TYR A 50 12.29 3.40 -11.29
CA TYR A 50 13.04 2.28 -11.87
C TYR A 50 12.32 1.68 -13.09
N GLU A 51 11.00 1.49 -13.02
CA GLU A 51 10.23 0.97 -14.17
C GLU A 51 10.30 1.88 -15.41
N GLU A 52 10.46 3.20 -15.21
CA GLU A 52 10.65 4.16 -16.29
C GLU A 52 12.09 4.20 -16.83
N THR A 53 13.10 4.10 -15.96
CA THR A 53 14.49 4.40 -16.31
C THR A 53 15.40 3.18 -16.44
N GLY A 54 15.04 2.06 -15.81
CA GLY A 54 15.90 0.88 -15.66
C GLY A 54 17.08 1.04 -14.69
N ASP A 55 17.20 2.18 -13.99
CA ASP A 55 18.32 2.43 -13.08
C ASP A 55 18.21 1.59 -11.79
N THR A 56 19.03 0.55 -11.69
CA THR A 56 19.02 -0.38 -10.55
C THR A 56 19.42 0.28 -9.23
N THR A 57 20.17 1.39 -9.25
CA THR A 57 20.54 2.11 -8.02
C THR A 57 19.30 2.74 -7.36
N THR A 58 18.33 3.17 -8.18
CA THR A 58 17.03 3.64 -7.72
C THR A 58 16.24 2.51 -7.06
N LEU A 59 16.30 1.29 -7.60
CA LEU A 59 15.65 0.12 -7.02
C LEU A 59 16.30 -0.33 -5.70
N ASP A 60 17.62 -0.26 -5.60
CA ASP A 60 18.35 -0.55 -4.36
C ASP A 60 17.99 0.45 -3.24
N LEU A 61 17.72 1.70 -3.63
CA LEU A 61 17.23 2.72 -2.72
C LEU A 61 15.77 2.47 -2.29
N ALA A 62 14.92 1.90 -3.17
CA ALA A 62 13.58 1.46 -2.78
C ALA A 62 13.65 0.35 -1.71
N ALA A 63 14.58 -0.61 -1.85
CA ALA A 63 14.84 -1.62 -0.83
C ALA A 63 15.23 -1.00 0.52
N THR A 64 16.07 0.05 0.47
CA THR A 64 16.48 0.81 1.66
C THR A 64 15.28 1.49 2.32
N ALA A 65 14.42 2.14 1.54
CA ALA A 65 13.20 2.77 2.04
C ALA A 65 12.23 1.75 2.67
N LEU A 66 12.06 0.56 2.08
CA LEU A 66 11.26 -0.52 2.70
C LEU A 66 11.83 -0.96 4.05
N ARG A 67 13.16 -1.08 4.18
CA ARG A 67 13.82 -1.42 5.46
C ARG A 67 13.59 -0.36 6.53
N LEU A 68 13.55 0.93 6.15
CA LEU A 68 13.23 2.01 7.08
C LEU A 68 11.85 1.82 7.71
N ASP A 69 10.82 1.51 6.92
CA ASP A 69 9.48 1.25 7.45
C ASP A 69 9.37 -0.09 8.20
N LEU A 70 10.11 -1.12 7.77
CA LEU A 70 10.20 -2.39 8.50
C LEU A 70 10.79 -2.20 9.91
N ALA A 71 11.66 -1.20 10.12
CA ALA A 71 12.17 -0.87 11.45
C ALA A 71 11.09 -0.32 12.41
N HIS A 72 9.92 0.08 11.90
CA HIS A 72 8.75 0.41 12.72
C HIS A 72 7.94 -0.82 13.13
N CYS A 73 8.26 -2.00 12.60
CA CYS A 73 7.46 -3.18 12.81
C CYS A 73 7.87 -3.96 14.07
N ARG A 74 6.88 -4.62 14.67
CA ARG A 74 7.05 -5.60 15.74
C ARG A 74 6.30 -6.88 15.38
N PRO A 75 6.83 -8.06 15.75
CA PRO A 75 6.09 -9.30 15.61
C PRO A 75 4.82 -9.25 16.48
N GLY A 76 3.70 -9.71 15.92
CA GLY A 76 2.48 -10.01 16.64
C GLY A 76 2.46 -11.44 17.18
N GLU A 77 1.47 -11.77 18.01
CA GLU A 77 1.29 -13.11 18.58
C GLU A 77 0.89 -14.17 17.54
N ASP A 78 0.36 -13.73 16.39
CA ASP A 78 -0.12 -14.56 15.28
C ASP A 78 0.88 -14.61 14.12
N ASP A 79 2.20 -14.52 14.35
CA ASP A 79 3.24 -14.40 13.31
C ASP A 79 3.04 -13.20 12.35
N SER A 80 2.17 -12.24 12.71
CA SER A 80 2.01 -11.02 11.93
C SER A 80 3.20 -10.09 12.13
N LEU A 81 3.43 -9.20 11.16
CA LEU A 81 4.37 -8.11 11.28
C LEU A 81 3.62 -6.78 11.29
N LEU A 82 3.61 -6.12 12.45
CA LEU A 82 2.75 -4.98 12.76
C LEU A 82 3.58 -3.71 12.82
N VAL A 83 3.28 -2.72 11.98
CA VAL A 83 3.77 -1.35 12.17
C VAL A 83 3.26 -0.84 13.51
N VAL A 84 4.16 -0.25 14.32
CA VAL A 84 3.83 0.33 15.63
C VAL A 84 4.08 1.84 15.64
N GLU A 85 3.04 2.60 15.95
CA GLU A 85 3.07 4.06 16.15
C GLU A 85 2.72 4.37 17.61
N GLY A 86 3.73 4.73 18.41
CA GLY A 86 3.58 4.88 19.85
C GLY A 86 3.18 3.56 20.53
N ARG A 87 1.94 3.48 21.03
CA ARG A 87 1.37 2.26 21.63
C ARG A 87 0.35 1.56 20.71
N ARG A 88 0.14 2.05 19.49
CA ARG A 88 -0.88 1.56 18.57
C ARG A 88 -0.25 0.69 17.50
N THR A 89 -0.91 -0.43 17.21
CA THR A 89 -0.64 -1.20 16.00
C THR A 89 -1.38 -0.54 14.83
N MET A 90 -0.68 -0.41 13.71
CA MET A 90 -1.19 0.26 12.52
C MET A 90 -1.23 -0.76 11.38
N PRO A 91 -2.34 -1.49 11.19
CA PRO A 91 -2.46 -2.45 10.08
C PRO A 91 -2.81 -1.77 8.75
N TYR A 92 -3.25 -0.51 8.80
CA TYR A 92 -3.95 0.15 7.70
C TYR A 92 -3.08 0.51 6.49
N LEU A 93 -3.76 0.73 5.36
CA LEU A 93 -3.12 1.08 4.09
C LEU A 93 -2.31 2.39 4.16
N GLY A 94 -2.84 3.43 4.80
CA GLY A 94 -2.21 4.75 4.77
C GLY A 94 -0.93 4.85 5.60
N GLY A 95 -0.95 4.35 6.84
CA GLY A 95 0.13 4.52 7.81
C GLY A 95 0.58 3.22 8.49
N GLY A 96 0.44 2.09 7.81
CA GLY A 96 0.54 0.78 8.46
C GLY A 96 1.02 -0.37 7.58
N SER A 97 0.97 -1.58 8.16
CA SER A 97 1.50 -2.80 7.57
C SER A 97 0.94 -3.10 6.17
N ALA A 98 -0.35 -2.85 5.90
CA ALA A 98 -0.93 -3.10 4.58
C ALA A 98 -0.33 -2.19 3.49
N GLY A 99 -0.03 -0.94 3.80
CA GLY A 99 0.65 -0.03 2.87
C GLY A 99 2.06 -0.47 2.56
N LEU A 100 2.81 -0.84 3.60
CA LEU A 100 4.15 -1.42 3.46
C LEU A 100 4.12 -2.72 2.62
N ALA A 101 3.16 -3.61 2.90
CA ALA A 101 2.98 -4.86 2.17
C ALA A 101 2.70 -4.63 0.69
N MET A 102 1.84 -3.66 0.36
CA MET A 102 1.49 -3.34 -1.03
C MET A 102 2.70 -2.86 -1.84
N VAL A 103 3.59 -2.07 -1.25
CA VAL A 103 4.79 -1.58 -1.94
C VAL A 103 5.88 -2.65 -1.97
N LEU A 104 6.01 -3.45 -0.91
CA LEU A 104 6.89 -4.63 -0.89
C LEU A 104 6.51 -5.60 -2.01
N ASP A 105 5.21 -5.82 -2.23
CA ASP A 105 4.73 -6.69 -3.30
C ASP A 105 5.23 -6.24 -4.68
N ASP A 106 5.19 -4.94 -4.95
CA ASP A 106 5.62 -4.36 -6.23
C ASP A 106 7.15 -4.37 -6.37
N TYR A 107 7.89 -4.09 -5.30
CA TYR A 107 9.35 -4.21 -5.29
C TYR A 107 9.81 -5.63 -5.64
N LEU A 108 9.16 -6.65 -5.06
CA LEU A 108 9.52 -8.05 -5.24
C LEU A 108 9.15 -8.62 -6.61
N VAL A 109 8.38 -7.90 -7.44
CA VAL A 109 8.25 -8.24 -8.87
C VAL A 109 9.62 -8.15 -9.56
N HIS A 110 10.41 -7.13 -9.20
CA HIS A 110 11.72 -6.86 -9.82
C HIS A 110 12.87 -7.56 -9.09
N ARG A 111 12.69 -7.92 -7.81
CA ARG A 111 13.70 -8.56 -6.96
C ARG A 111 13.14 -9.77 -6.20
N PRO A 112 12.65 -10.83 -6.88
CA PRO A 112 11.99 -11.96 -6.22
C PRO A 112 12.88 -12.72 -5.23
N GLY A 113 14.21 -12.71 -5.43
CA GLY A 113 15.19 -13.35 -4.55
C GLY A 113 15.73 -12.47 -3.41
N ASP A 114 15.21 -11.25 -3.23
CA ASP A 114 15.65 -10.37 -2.14
C ASP A 114 15.20 -10.92 -0.77
N PRO A 115 16.05 -10.88 0.28
CA PRO A 115 15.65 -11.28 1.64
C PRO A 115 14.39 -10.61 2.18
N LEU A 116 14.03 -9.42 1.68
CA LEU A 116 12.78 -8.73 1.99
C LEU A 116 11.53 -9.57 1.68
N ALA A 117 11.63 -10.58 0.80
CA ALA A 117 10.57 -11.54 0.52
C ALA A 117 10.03 -12.25 1.78
N ALA A 118 10.89 -12.46 2.79
CA ALA A 118 10.49 -13.08 4.06
C ALA A 118 9.40 -12.29 4.80
N HIS A 119 9.26 -10.98 4.55
CA HIS A 119 8.28 -10.13 5.24
C HIS A 119 6.89 -10.14 4.58
N ARG A 120 6.72 -10.67 3.37
CA ARG A 120 5.43 -10.68 2.66
C ARG A 120 4.33 -11.37 3.46
N ALA A 121 4.58 -12.60 3.93
CA ALA A 121 3.55 -13.39 4.62
C ALA A 121 3.18 -12.79 6.01
N PRO A 122 4.15 -12.40 6.86
CA PRO A 122 3.85 -11.72 8.12
C PRO A 122 3.10 -10.39 7.96
N LEU A 123 3.49 -9.55 6.98
CA LEU A 123 2.82 -8.27 6.72
C LEU A 123 1.39 -8.47 6.21
N ARG A 124 1.15 -9.46 5.33
CA ARG A 124 -0.21 -9.83 4.92
C ARG A 124 -1.04 -10.24 6.12
N ARG A 125 -0.48 -11.00 7.07
CA ARG A 125 -1.23 -11.48 8.23
C ARG A 125 -1.73 -10.35 9.12
N ALA A 126 -1.03 -9.23 9.19
CA ALA A 126 -1.47 -8.01 9.90
C ALA A 126 -2.84 -7.48 9.40
N ALA A 127 -3.24 -7.81 8.18
CA ALA A 127 -4.51 -7.40 7.59
C ALA A 127 -5.66 -8.40 7.85
N THR A 128 -5.48 -9.41 8.71
CA THR A 128 -6.43 -10.55 8.83
C THR A 128 -7.25 -10.59 10.12
N SER A 129 -7.16 -9.56 10.97
CA SER A 129 -7.95 -9.47 12.20
C SER A 129 -9.45 -9.58 11.91
N ARG A 130 -10.21 -10.08 12.89
CA ARG A 130 -11.67 -10.21 12.81
C ARG A 130 -12.40 -8.91 13.16
N PHE A 131 -11.71 -7.91 13.69
CA PHE A 131 -12.34 -6.70 14.21
C PHE A 131 -11.59 -5.44 13.76
N TYR A 132 -12.34 -4.53 13.15
CA TYR A 132 -11.90 -3.19 12.74
C TYR A 132 -13.08 -2.23 12.85
N ILE A 133 -12.82 -1.00 13.28
CA ILE A 133 -13.89 -0.02 13.59
C ILE A 133 -14.22 0.85 12.38
N GLN A 134 -13.26 1.19 11.52
CA GLN A 134 -13.47 2.17 10.46
C GLN A 134 -13.61 1.50 9.07
N PRO A 135 -14.52 1.97 8.20
CA PRO A 135 -14.71 1.40 6.88
C PRO A 135 -13.69 1.94 5.85
N GLY A 136 -13.12 3.13 6.08
CA GLY A 136 -12.39 3.91 5.09
C GLY A 136 -11.16 3.25 4.46
N LEU A 137 -10.68 3.84 3.36
CA LEU A 137 -9.60 3.29 2.55
C LEU A 137 -8.24 3.39 3.24
N PHE A 138 -7.83 4.56 3.69
CA PHE A 138 -6.49 4.72 4.26
C PHE A 138 -6.38 4.29 5.73
N ARG A 139 -7.51 4.26 6.43
CA ARG A 139 -7.61 3.94 7.86
C ARG A 139 -8.81 3.05 8.16
N GLY A 140 -8.95 1.93 7.46
CA GLY A 140 -10.09 1.06 7.68
C GLY A 140 -10.07 -0.23 6.88
N VAL A 141 -11.18 -0.95 6.96
CA VAL A 141 -11.38 -2.27 6.34
C VAL A 141 -11.25 -2.21 4.83
N ALA A 142 -11.70 -1.14 4.16
CA ALA A 142 -11.58 -1.02 2.71
C ALA A 142 -10.11 -1.07 2.26
N GLY A 143 -9.18 -0.43 2.98
CA GLY A 143 -7.75 -0.51 2.67
C GLY A 143 -7.17 -1.90 2.80
N LEU A 144 -7.59 -2.63 3.83
CA LEU A 144 -7.16 -4.01 4.07
C LEU A 144 -7.71 -4.95 2.99
N LEU A 145 -8.97 -4.76 2.61
CA LEU A 145 -9.61 -5.49 1.53
C LEU A 145 -8.89 -5.24 0.20
N LEU A 146 -8.58 -3.97 -0.13
CA LEU A 146 -7.82 -3.62 -1.33
C LEU A 146 -6.44 -4.30 -1.35
N HIS A 147 -5.72 -4.32 -0.23
CA HIS A 147 -4.45 -5.03 -0.12
C HIS A 147 -4.62 -6.54 -0.34
N LEU A 148 -5.58 -7.18 0.33
CA LEU A 148 -5.83 -8.62 0.24
C LEU A 148 -6.35 -9.05 -1.14
N ALA A 149 -7.05 -8.17 -1.85
CA ALA A 149 -7.52 -8.46 -3.21
C ALA A 149 -6.37 -8.50 -4.23
N ARG A 150 -5.32 -7.70 -4.03
CA ARG A 150 -4.20 -7.60 -4.99
C ARG A 150 -2.97 -8.43 -4.64
N THR A 151 -2.72 -8.72 -3.36
CA THR A 151 -1.46 -9.35 -2.94
C THR A 151 -1.35 -10.79 -3.47
N PRO A 152 -0.19 -11.21 -4.00
CA PRO A 152 0.06 -12.59 -4.39
C PRO A 152 0.41 -13.47 -3.18
N ALA A 153 0.66 -12.87 -2.00
CA ALA A 153 1.11 -13.59 -0.82
C ALA A 153 0.00 -14.44 -0.18
N GLY A 154 0.40 -15.60 0.36
CA GLY A 154 -0.47 -16.52 1.08
C GLY A 154 -1.40 -17.35 0.19
N ASP A 155 -2.07 -18.32 0.82
CA ASP A 155 -3.03 -19.19 0.15
C ASP A 155 -4.22 -18.39 -0.42
N PRO A 156 -4.56 -18.54 -1.72
CA PRO A 156 -5.69 -17.83 -2.33
C PRO A 156 -7.05 -18.09 -1.67
N LEU A 157 -7.30 -19.32 -1.19
CA LEU A 157 -8.58 -19.67 -0.57
C LEU A 157 -8.71 -19.03 0.82
N GLU A 158 -7.66 -19.09 1.63
CA GLU A 158 -7.59 -18.37 2.91
C GLU A 158 -7.76 -16.87 2.71
N ARG A 159 -7.06 -16.30 1.73
CA ARG A 159 -7.15 -14.87 1.42
C ARG A 159 -8.58 -14.49 1.03
N ARG A 160 -9.24 -15.32 0.21
CA ARG A 160 -10.65 -15.12 -0.15
C ARG A 160 -11.57 -15.14 1.07
N ARG A 161 -11.39 -16.08 2.00
CA ARG A 161 -12.17 -16.12 3.26
C ARG A 161 -12.02 -14.85 4.10
N VAL A 162 -10.82 -14.27 4.15
CA VAL A 162 -10.60 -13.00 4.86
C VAL A 162 -11.25 -11.83 4.10
N VAL A 163 -11.16 -11.81 2.77
CA VAL A 163 -11.83 -10.80 1.92
C VAL A 163 -13.36 -10.85 2.09
N ASP A 164 -13.96 -12.04 2.15
CA ASP A 164 -15.40 -12.20 2.39
C ASP A 164 -15.79 -11.73 3.81
N ARG A 165 -14.94 -11.95 4.82
CA ARG A 165 -15.13 -11.42 6.18
C ARG A 165 -15.08 -9.90 6.23
N HIS A 166 -14.09 -9.29 5.55
CA HIS A 166 -13.94 -7.84 5.48
C HIS A 166 -15.10 -7.18 4.73
N ARG A 167 -15.62 -7.84 3.70
CA ARG A 167 -16.88 -7.42 3.06
C ARG A 167 -18.03 -7.43 4.07
N ALA A 168 -18.18 -8.49 4.86
CA ALA A 168 -19.23 -8.57 5.87
C ALA A 168 -19.09 -7.47 6.94
N LEU A 169 -17.87 -7.13 7.37
CA LEU A 169 -17.62 -5.99 8.24
C LEU A 169 -18.06 -4.67 7.62
N LEU A 170 -17.74 -4.42 6.34
CA LEU A 170 -18.22 -3.23 5.63
C LEU A 170 -19.75 -3.20 5.57
N THR A 171 -20.41 -4.33 5.31
CA THR A 171 -21.88 -4.40 5.29
C THR A 171 -22.51 -3.95 6.60
N LEU A 172 -21.89 -4.23 7.76
CA LEU A 172 -22.38 -3.75 9.07
C LEU A 172 -22.32 -2.22 9.22
N GLN A 173 -21.54 -1.54 8.38
CA GLN A 173 -21.32 -0.09 8.45
C GLN A 173 -21.98 0.66 7.28
N ALA A 174 -22.61 -0.06 6.35
CA ALA A 174 -23.29 0.53 5.21
C ALA A 174 -24.64 1.09 5.66
N LEU A 175 -24.92 2.34 5.26
CA LEU A 175 -26.16 3.05 5.59
C LEU A 175 -26.93 3.33 4.30
N PRO A 176 -28.26 3.12 4.25
CA PRO A 176 -29.07 3.62 3.15
C PRO A 176 -28.92 5.14 3.00
N HIS A 177 -28.65 5.58 1.78
CA HIS A 177 -28.52 7.00 1.46
C HIS A 177 -28.95 7.25 0.02
N ALA A 178 -30.01 8.04 -0.17
CA ALA A 178 -30.71 8.16 -1.45
C ALA A 178 -31.05 6.76 -2.02
N ASP A 179 -30.78 6.53 -3.30
CA ASP A 179 -31.07 5.27 -3.99
C ASP A 179 -29.98 4.19 -3.79
N GLY A 180 -29.04 4.40 -2.88
CA GLY A 180 -27.89 3.54 -2.70
C GLY A 180 -27.40 3.40 -1.25
N LEU A 181 -26.13 3.03 -1.12
CA LEU A 181 -25.44 2.88 0.16
C LEU A 181 -24.35 3.92 0.31
N ALA A 182 -24.21 4.42 1.53
CA ALA A 182 -23.12 5.29 1.94
C ALA A 182 -22.41 4.72 3.16
N PHE A 183 -21.15 5.11 3.33
CA PHE A 183 -20.34 4.74 4.47
C PHE A 183 -20.02 5.98 5.31
N PRO A 184 -19.99 5.84 6.64
CA PRO A 184 -19.51 6.90 7.50
C PRO A 184 -18.00 7.09 7.32
N GLY A 185 -17.55 8.33 7.41
CA GLY A 185 -16.14 8.70 7.27
C GLY A 185 -15.34 8.55 8.56
N GLU A 186 -14.32 9.40 8.71
CA GLU A 186 -13.47 9.44 9.89
C GLU A 186 -14.29 9.58 11.19
N GLN A 187 -13.90 8.82 12.22
CA GLN A 187 -14.59 8.74 13.53
C GLN A 187 -16.06 8.30 13.49
N LEU A 188 -16.58 7.88 12.34
CA LEU A 188 -17.97 7.48 12.14
C LEU A 188 -19.03 8.57 12.43
N LEU A 189 -18.62 9.85 12.45
CA LEU A 189 -19.49 10.96 12.88
C LEU A 189 -20.45 11.46 11.80
N ARG A 190 -20.11 11.25 10.52
CA ARG A 190 -20.90 11.69 9.37
C ARG A 190 -20.65 10.78 8.17
N LEU A 191 -21.60 10.76 7.23
CA LEU A 191 -21.38 10.16 5.91
C LEU A 191 -20.24 10.87 5.18
N SER A 192 -19.41 10.10 4.46
CA SER A 192 -18.42 10.65 3.55
C SER A 192 -18.51 9.95 2.20
N MET A 193 -18.33 10.71 1.12
CA MET A 193 -18.25 10.19 -0.25
C MET A 193 -16.83 10.20 -0.82
N ASP A 194 -15.84 10.63 -0.04
CA ASP A 194 -14.47 10.76 -0.52
C ASP A 194 -13.73 9.42 -0.62
N LEU A 195 -12.62 9.42 -1.34
CA LEU A 195 -11.80 8.23 -1.57
C LEU A 195 -11.07 7.75 -0.31
N ALA A 196 -10.63 8.67 0.54
CA ALA A 196 -9.73 8.39 1.65
C ALA A 196 -10.47 7.73 2.84
N THR A 197 -11.65 8.24 3.15
CA THR A 197 -12.40 7.94 4.37
C THR A 197 -13.78 7.36 4.09
N GLY A 198 -14.36 7.61 2.92
CA GLY A 198 -15.78 7.39 2.65
C GLY A 198 -16.13 6.35 1.59
N THR A 199 -17.33 6.50 1.04
CA THR A 199 -17.98 5.58 0.11
C THR A 199 -17.16 5.27 -1.13
N ALA A 200 -16.51 6.27 -1.75
CA ALA A 200 -15.70 6.03 -2.94
C ALA A 200 -14.52 5.08 -2.66
N GLY A 201 -13.89 5.19 -1.49
CA GLY A 201 -12.85 4.27 -1.05
C GLY A 201 -13.35 2.85 -0.82
N CYS A 202 -14.53 2.72 -0.21
CA CYS A 202 -15.18 1.43 0.00
C CYS A 202 -15.55 0.75 -1.32
N LEU A 203 -16.10 1.50 -2.28
CA LEU A 203 -16.44 1.01 -3.61
C LEU A 203 -15.19 0.61 -4.41
N LEU A 204 -14.10 1.39 -4.34
CA LEU A 204 -12.83 1.01 -4.97
C LEU A 204 -12.35 -0.35 -4.43
N ALA A 205 -12.34 -0.51 -3.10
CA ALA A 205 -11.93 -1.76 -2.48
C ALA A 205 -12.82 -2.93 -2.89
N LEU A 206 -14.15 -2.78 -2.81
CA LEU A 206 -15.09 -3.82 -3.23
C LEU A 206 -14.95 -4.17 -4.71
N GLY A 207 -14.79 -3.18 -5.58
CA GLY A 207 -14.52 -3.37 -7.00
C GLY A 207 -13.23 -4.16 -7.25
N SER A 208 -12.19 -3.93 -6.44
CA SER A 208 -10.90 -4.64 -6.55
C SER A 208 -10.99 -6.14 -6.23
N ALA A 209 -12.02 -6.56 -5.51
CA ALA A 209 -12.23 -7.96 -5.13
C ALA A 209 -13.38 -8.64 -5.90
N TYR A 210 -14.42 -7.88 -6.26
CA TYR A 210 -15.69 -8.43 -6.77
C TYR A 210 -16.18 -7.75 -8.05
N GLY A 211 -15.50 -6.72 -8.55
CA GLY A 211 -15.90 -6.03 -9.78
C GLY A 211 -15.81 -6.93 -11.01
N PRO A 212 -16.49 -6.58 -12.12
CA PRO A 212 -16.42 -7.35 -13.36
C PRO A 212 -15.00 -7.37 -13.96
N GLU A 213 -14.25 -6.30 -13.74
CA GLU A 213 -12.83 -6.20 -14.09
C GLU A 213 -12.02 -5.72 -12.86
N PRO A 214 -11.71 -6.60 -11.89
CA PRO A 214 -11.09 -6.21 -10.62
C PRO A 214 -9.78 -5.42 -10.78
N ALA A 215 -9.02 -5.72 -11.83
CA ALA A 215 -7.76 -5.04 -12.15
C ALA A 215 -7.92 -3.55 -12.53
N ARG A 216 -9.13 -3.05 -12.77
CA ARG A 216 -9.39 -1.61 -12.98
C ARG A 216 -9.61 -0.82 -11.69
N PHE A 217 -9.94 -1.50 -10.60
CA PHE A 217 -10.25 -0.87 -9.32
C PHE A 217 -9.00 -0.82 -8.45
N THR A 218 -8.08 0.09 -8.80
CA THR A 218 -6.77 0.18 -8.15
C THR A 218 -6.46 1.62 -7.77
N LEU A 219 -5.60 1.80 -6.77
CA LEU A 219 -5.01 3.11 -6.54
C LEU A 219 -4.03 3.47 -7.67
N PRO A 220 -3.88 4.77 -8.01
CA PRO A 220 -2.85 5.22 -8.93
C PRO A 220 -1.48 4.68 -8.52
N TYR A 221 -0.72 4.20 -9.50
CA TYR A 221 0.61 3.64 -9.30
C TYR A 221 0.66 2.40 -8.40
N LEU A 222 -0.46 1.73 -8.10
CA LEU A 222 -0.50 0.48 -7.34
C LEU A 222 -1.38 -0.60 -8.03
N PRO A 223 -1.19 -0.89 -9.33
CA PRO A 223 -1.89 -2.01 -9.98
C PRO A 223 -1.48 -3.34 -9.34
N PRO A 224 -2.30 -4.41 -9.40
CA PRO A 224 -1.88 -5.72 -8.91
C PRO A 224 -0.50 -6.12 -9.47
N PRO A 225 0.40 -6.65 -8.64
CA PRO A 225 1.72 -7.06 -9.09
C PRO A 225 1.56 -8.15 -10.16
N ARG A 226 2.16 -7.91 -11.33
CA ARG A 226 2.23 -8.87 -12.44
C ARG A 226 3.71 -9.19 -12.65
N PRO A 227 4.09 -10.46 -12.89
CA PRO A 227 5.43 -10.76 -13.38
C PRO A 227 5.70 -9.89 -14.62
N THR A 228 6.76 -9.10 -14.60
CA THR A 228 7.15 -8.26 -15.73
C THR A 228 7.98 -9.07 -16.72
N ASP A 229 7.74 -8.87 -18.02
CA ASP A 229 8.70 -9.19 -19.08
C ASP A 229 9.82 -8.13 -19.07
N GLY A 230 10.58 -8.01 -17.97
CA GLY A 230 11.70 -7.07 -17.84
C GLY A 230 11.37 -5.57 -18.00
N PRO A 231 12.38 -4.69 -17.98
CA PRO A 231 12.20 -3.27 -18.28
C PRO A 231 11.72 -3.10 -19.73
N ARG A 232 10.70 -2.26 -19.94
CA ARG A 232 10.38 -1.78 -21.30
C ARG A 232 11.25 -0.55 -21.58
N PRO A 233 12.37 -0.65 -22.33
CA PRO A 233 13.07 0.53 -22.77
C PRO A 233 12.11 1.42 -23.57
N GLY A 234 12.01 2.68 -23.14
CA GLY A 234 11.33 3.81 -23.77
C GLY A 234 10.32 3.50 -24.87
N ALA A 235 9.03 3.66 -24.58
CA ALA A 235 8.05 3.99 -25.61
C ALA A 235 8.38 5.38 -26.17
N GLY A 236 9.22 5.38 -27.20
CA GLY A 236 9.39 6.38 -28.25
C GLY A 236 9.24 7.85 -27.88
N ALA A 237 10.37 8.56 -27.87
CA ALA A 237 10.42 9.85 -28.53
C ALA A 237 9.85 9.69 -29.94
N THR A 238 8.63 10.18 -30.17
CA THR A 238 8.13 10.41 -31.52
C THR A 238 8.57 11.81 -31.91
N THR A 239 9.57 11.84 -32.76
CA THR A 239 9.93 12.96 -33.62
C THR A 239 8.70 13.37 -34.44
N ARG A 240 8.28 14.62 -34.32
CA ARG A 240 7.88 15.52 -35.41
C ARG A 240 8.12 16.95 -34.97
#